data_AF-A0A0Q9VYR3-F1
#
_entry.id   AF-A0A0Q9VYR3-F1
#
_cell.length_a   1.000
_cell.length_b   1.000
_cell.length_c   1.000
_cell.angle_alpha   90.00
_cell.angle_beta   90.00
_cell.angle_gamma   90.00
#
_symmetry.space_group_name_H-M   'P 1'
#
loop_
_entity.id
_entity.type
_entity.pdbx_description
1 polymer ?
#
loop_
_entity_poly.entity_id
_entity_poly.type
_entity_poly.pdbx_seq_one_letter_code
_entity_poly.pdbx_strand_id
1 'polypeptide(L)'
;MDIINGSFIDQLNRAIRGKPKQKRYEEDPDNAWNCCSWCEYLLIVILSTILLVGVLILTLFWVMFYRGGFAWTERPLQQFNLHPILMVAGFVTLSGFSILIYRLCRCVKHIYVKLIHMFFHAVAIPCIALGFLSVFDSHNALQKVNFYSLHSWLGFVTMGMFLLQFVIGFFTFLVMLCCENKTYSCRSAMVPIHASLGLANFWLAIATSVTGIIEKERETAKDPNLSAENQLIEHYITSAIGLTLVVIGIIVTFAVRRTNAPASAKVYVTERI
;
A
#
# COMPACT_ATOMS: atom_id res chain seq x y z
N MET A 1 -35.25 -63.59 22.63
CA MET A 1 -36.22 -63.06 21.65
C MET A 1 -36.88 -61.83 22.25
N ASP A 2 -36.15 -60.77 22.59
CA ASP A 2 -35.25 -59.91 21.80
C ASP A 2 -36.01 -58.66 21.37
N ILE A 3 -36.09 -57.69 22.28
CA ILE A 3 -36.33 -56.30 21.90
C ILE A 3 -35.37 -55.41 22.69
N ILE A 4 -34.07 -55.69 22.57
CA ILE A 4 -33.09 -54.60 22.67
C ILE A 4 -32.91 -54.11 21.24
N ASN A 5 -33.75 -53.14 20.89
CA ASN A 5 -33.72 -52.48 19.59
C ASN A 5 -32.33 -51.86 19.40
N GLY A 6 -31.63 -52.23 18.32
CA GLY A 6 -30.27 -51.75 18.04
C GLY A 6 -30.16 -50.22 18.02
N SER A 7 -31.29 -49.53 17.80
CA SER A 7 -31.38 -48.07 17.89
C SER A 7 -31.11 -47.51 19.29
N PHE A 8 -31.46 -48.26 20.35
CA PHE A 8 -31.24 -47.84 21.74
C PHE A 8 -29.76 -47.94 22.12
N ILE A 9 -29.10 -49.02 21.72
CA ILE A 9 -27.64 -49.17 21.91
C ILE A 9 -26.88 -48.10 21.12
N ASP A 10 -27.34 -47.75 19.93
CA ASP A 10 -26.74 -46.68 19.12
C ASP A 10 -26.92 -45.28 19.69
N GLN A 11 -28.05 -45.00 20.35
CA GLN A 11 -28.25 -43.74 21.05
C GLN A 11 -27.41 -43.65 22.32
N LEU A 12 -27.31 -44.75 23.08
CA LEU A 12 -26.47 -44.83 24.26
C LEU A 12 -24.98 -44.67 23.91
N ASN A 13 -24.52 -45.32 22.83
CA ASN A 13 -23.16 -45.18 22.33
C ASN A 13 -22.84 -43.76 21.87
N ARG A 14 -23.80 -43.02 21.31
CA ARG A 14 -23.63 -41.60 20.95
C ARG A 14 -23.61 -40.68 22.17
N ALA A 15 -24.39 -40.99 23.20
CA ALA A 15 -24.40 -40.24 24.45
C ALA A 15 -23.09 -40.44 25.24
N ILE A 16 -22.55 -41.65 25.26
CA ILE A 16 -21.29 -41.99 25.96
C ILE A 16 -20.06 -41.43 25.23
N ARG A 17 -20.06 -41.37 23.89
CA ARG A 17 -18.91 -40.87 23.10
C ARG A 17 -18.67 -39.36 23.22
N GLY A 18 -19.58 -38.61 23.84
CA GLY A 18 -19.52 -37.15 23.89
C GLY A 18 -19.59 -36.52 22.49
N LYS A 19 -19.84 -35.22 22.40
CA LYS A 19 -19.64 -34.51 21.14
C LYS A 19 -18.15 -34.67 20.76
N PRO A 20 -17.79 -34.93 19.50
CA PRO A 20 -16.40 -34.91 19.09
C PRO A 20 -15.82 -33.57 19.58
N LYS A 21 -14.71 -33.62 20.33
CA LYS A 21 -13.98 -32.41 20.71
C LYS A 21 -13.78 -31.63 19.42
N GLN A 22 -14.45 -30.48 19.31
CA GLN A 22 -14.17 -29.54 18.25
C GLN A 22 -12.71 -29.20 18.42
N LYS A 23 -11.86 -29.71 17.51
CA LYS A 23 -10.43 -29.41 17.53
C LYS A 23 -10.32 -27.90 17.63
N ARG A 24 -9.62 -27.44 18.67
CA ARG A 24 -9.33 -26.01 18.81
C ARG A 24 -8.60 -25.61 17.53
N TYR A 25 -8.95 -24.49 16.92
CA TYR A 25 -8.36 -24.02 15.64
C TYR A 25 -6.81 -23.99 15.66
N GLU A 26 -6.23 -23.94 16.85
CA GLU A 26 -4.79 -23.99 17.14
C GLU A 26 -4.15 -25.39 16.97
N GLU A 27 -4.93 -26.47 16.94
CA GLU A 27 -4.45 -27.87 16.87
C GLU A 27 -4.55 -28.50 15.46
N ASP A 28 -4.79 -27.69 14.42
CA ASP A 28 -4.87 -28.16 13.04
C ASP A 28 -3.46 -28.36 12.44
N PRO A 29 -3.03 -29.60 12.11
CA PRO A 29 -1.72 -29.84 11.48
C PRO A 29 -1.61 -29.18 10.09
N ASP A 30 -2.73 -28.79 9.48
CA ASP A 30 -2.78 -28.08 8.20
C ASP A 30 -2.36 -26.61 8.33
N ASN A 31 -2.17 -26.10 9.55
CA ASN A 31 -1.55 -24.80 9.84
C ASN A 31 -0.01 -24.87 9.91
N ALA A 32 0.60 -26.04 9.66
CA ALA A 32 2.02 -26.14 9.41
C ALA A 32 2.33 -25.47 8.07
N TRP A 33 2.84 -24.23 8.13
CA TRP A 33 3.30 -23.52 6.94
C TRP A 33 4.36 -24.37 6.23
N ASN A 34 4.02 -24.93 5.07
CA ASN A 34 5.00 -25.58 4.20
C ASN A 34 6.21 -24.64 4.03
N CYS A 35 7.44 -25.16 4.21
CA CYS A 35 8.69 -24.38 4.15
C CYS A 35 8.78 -23.47 2.91
N CYS A 36 8.24 -23.93 1.77
CA CYS A 36 8.14 -23.17 0.52
C CYS A 36 7.23 -21.94 0.63
N SER A 37 6.06 -22.06 1.28
CA SER A 37 5.12 -20.94 1.51
C SER A 37 5.73 -19.86 2.42
N TRP A 38 6.51 -20.28 3.42
CA TRP A 38 7.21 -19.35 4.31
C TRP A 38 8.35 -18.61 3.59
N CYS A 39 9.16 -19.32 2.80
CA CYS A 39 10.23 -18.73 2.00
C CYS A 39 9.70 -17.73 0.97
N GLU A 40 8.64 -18.09 0.24
CA GLU A 40 8.00 -17.21 -0.74
C GLU A 40 7.42 -15.95 -0.08
N TYR A 41 6.75 -16.10 1.07
CA TYR A 41 6.23 -14.96 1.82
C TYR A 41 7.35 -14.03 2.30
N LEU A 42 8.45 -14.57 2.83
CA LEU A 42 9.59 -13.75 3.25
C LEU A 42 10.23 -13.03 2.07
N LEU A 43 10.38 -13.71 0.93
CA LEU A 43 10.90 -13.10 -0.29
C LEU A 43 10.06 -11.90 -0.73
N ILE A 44 8.73 -12.04 -0.78
CA ILE A 44 7.84 -10.95 -1.21
C ILE A 44 7.94 -9.75 -0.26
N VAL A 45 7.97 -9.99 1.05
CA VAL A 45 8.02 -8.93 2.06
C VAL A 45 9.37 -8.22 2.06
N ILE A 46 10.48 -8.96 1.99
CA ILE A 46 11.84 -8.41 1.93
C ILE A 46 12.02 -7.63 0.63
N LEU A 47 11.64 -8.21 -0.51
CA LEU A 47 11.73 -7.56 -1.81
C LEU A 47 10.91 -6.28 -1.85
N SER A 48 9.67 -6.30 -1.36
CA SER A 48 8.84 -5.08 -1.28
C SER A 48 9.51 -4.00 -0.45
N THR A 49 10.07 -4.36 0.70
CA THR A 49 10.76 -3.43 1.61
C THR A 49 11.98 -2.80 0.94
N ILE A 50 12.80 -3.61 0.29
CA ILE A 50 13.99 -3.15 -0.44
C ILE A 50 13.59 -2.19 -1.57
N LEU A 51 12.57 -2.53 -2.34
CA LEU A 51 12.13 -1.69 -3.46
C LEU A 51 11.51 -0.36 -2.99
N LEU A 52 10.68 -0.38 -1.94
CA LEU A 52 10.07 0.83 -1.36
C LEU A 52 11.13 1.82 -0.86
N VAL A 53 12.16 1.33 -0.15
CA VAL A 53 13.27 2.17 0.30
C VAL A 53 14.16 2.57 -0.88
N GLY A 54 14.45 1.63 -1.77
CA GLY A 54 15.32 1.82 -2.93
C GLY A 54 14.81 2.90 -3.88
N VAL A 55 13.51 2.93 -4.16
CA VAL A 55 12.93 3.96 -5.06
C VAL A 55 13.02 5.36 -4.45
N LEU A 56 12.84 5.49 -3.13
CA LEU A 56 13.01 6.76 -2.44
C LEU A 56 14.47 7.21 -2.47
N ILE A 57 15.41 6.31 -2.18
CA ILE A 57 16.85 6.61 -2.23
C ILE A 57 17.27 6.99 -3.65
N LEU A 58 16.80 6.28 -4.67
CA LEU A 58 17.12 6.58 -6.07
C LEU A 58 16.53 7.94 -6.50
N THR A 59 15.33 8.28 -6.04
CA THR A 59 14.71 9.60 -6.29
C THR A 59 15.49 10.71 -5.61
N LEU A 60 15.95 10.49 -4.37
CA LEU A 60 16.82 11.43 -3.66
C LEU A 60 18.17 11.60 -4.38
N PHE A 61 18.79 10.50 -4.80
CA PHE A 61 20.04 10.51 -5.55
C PHE A 61 19.89 11.33 -6.85
N TRP A 62 18.83 11.06 -7.62
CA TRP A 62 18.53 11.81 -8.83
C TRP A 62 18.45 13.32 -8.58
N VAL A 63 17.63 13.73 -7.60
CA VAL A 63 17.44 15.15 -7.29
C VAL A 63 18.71 15.83 -6.77
N MET A 64 19.42 15.16 -5.84
CA MET A 64 20.60 15.75 -5.20
C MET A 64 21.77 15.93 -6.19
N PHE A 65 22.03 14.93 -7.02
CA PHE A 65 23.21 14.93 -7.88
C PHE A 65 22.97 15.56 -9.25
N TYR A 66 21.74 15.52 -9.78
CA TYR A 66 21.45 16.02 -11.13
C TYR A 66 20.53 17.25 -11.15
N ARG A 67 19.75 17.51 -10.10
CA ARG A 67 18.84 18.67 -10.04
C ARG A 67 19.27 19.77 -9.08
N GLY A 68 20.49 19.67 -8.55
CA GLY A 68 21.07 20.66 -7.67
C GLY A 68 20.40 20.72 -6.29
N GLY A 69 19.77 19.63 -5.84
CA GLY A 69 19.18 19.52 -4.52
C GLY A 69 17.84 20.23 -4.36
N PHE A 70 17.55 20.68 -3.14
CA PHE A 70 16.28 21.29 -2.75
C PHE A 70 16.48 22.66 -2.11
N ALA A 71 15.49 23.52 -2.27
CA ALA A 71 15.38 24.81 -1.62
C ALA A 71 13.92 25.10 -1.31
N TRP A 72 13.65 26.14 -0.52
CA TRP A 72 12.29 26.63 -0.31
C TRP A 72 11.97 27.73 -1.33
N THR A 73 11.26 28.78 -0.93
CA THR A 73 10.79 29.87 -1.81
C THR A 73 11.88 30.70 -2.47
N GLU A 74 13.12 30.64 -1.98
CA GLU A 74 14.26 31.42 -2.51
C GLU A 74 14.65 31.00 -3.93
N ARG A 75 14.44 29.73 -4.30
CA ARG A 75 14.86 29.17 -5.58
C ARG A 75 13.77 28.26 -6.15
N PRO A 76 12.85 28.81 -6.97
CA PRO A 76 11.66 28.09 -7.44
C PRO A 76 11.93 26.75 -8.14
N LEU A 77 13.00 26.66 -8.94
CA LEU A 77 13.38 25.40 -9.60
C LEU A 77 13.78 24.31 -8.61
N GLN A 78 14.49 24.67 -7.53
CA GLN A 78 14.89 23.74 -6.47
C GLN A 78 13.73 23.45 -5.51
N GLN A 79 12.78 24.39 -5.36
CA GLN A 79 11.52 24.16 -4.66
C GLN A 79 10.68 23.08 -5.36
N PHE A 80 10.62 23.08 -6.69
CA PHE A 80 9.95 22.03 -7.45
C PHE A 80 10.53 20.65 -7.11
N ASN A 81 11.84 20.53 -6.90
CA ASN A 81 12.49 19.24 -6.64
C ASN A 81 12.02 18.55 -5.35
N LEU A 82 11.42 19.30 -4.41
CA LEU A 82 10.76 18.71 -3.23
C LEU A 82 9.54 17.86 -3.62
N HIS A 83 8.87 18.20 -4.72
CA HIS A 83 7.67 17.51 -5.19
C HIS A 83 7.91 16.01 -5.44
N PRO A 84 8.80 15.57 -6.36
CA PRO A 84 9.00 14.14 -6.61
C PRO A 84 9.48 13.38 -5.37
N ILE A 85 10.35 13.96 -4.54
CA ILE A 85 10.84 13.32 -3.31
C ILE A 85 9.69 13.09 -2.33
N LEU A 86 8.93 14.14 -2.02
CA LEU A 86 7.87 14.07 -1.02
C LEU A 86 6.67 13.23 -1.50
N MET A 87 6.37 13.24 -2.80
CA MET A 87 5.35 12.37 -3.38
C MET A 87 5.77 10.90 -3.32
N VAL A 88 7.01 10.55 -3.68
CA VAL A 88 7.53 9.17 -3.56
C VAL A 88 7.63 8.75 -2.08
N ALA A 89 8.02 9.65 -1.18
CA ALA A 89 8.06 9.37 0.26
C ALA A 89 6.66 9.09 0.81
N GLY A 90 5.69 9.98 0.57
CA GLY A 90 4.34 9.89 1.11
C GLY A 90 3.47 8.82 0.44
N PHE A 91 3.25 8.96 -0.86
CA PHE A 91 2.32 8.10 -1.59
C PHE A 91 2.85 6.70 -1.90
N VAL A 92 4.17 6.55 -2.06
CA VAL A 92 4.74 5.25 -2.44
C VAL A 92 5.34 4.57 -1.22
N THR A 93 6.31 5.21 -0.56
CA THR A 93 7.12 4.56 0.48
C THR A 93 6.31 4.34 1.76
N LEU A 94 5.87 5.43 2.41
CA LEU A 94 5.11 5.38 3.67
C LEU A 94 3.78 4.65 3.49
N SER A 95 3.06 4.94 2.40
CA SER A 95 1.79 4.27 2.11
C SER A 95 1.97 2.80 1.74
N GLY A 96 3.04 2.43 1.00
CA GLY A 96 3.36 1.05 0.68
C GLY A 96 3.69 0.24 1.94
N PHE A 97 4.50 0.79 2.85
CA PHE A 97 4.75 0.18 4.17
C PHE A 97 3.46 0.02 4.98
N SER A 98 2.61 1.05 4.99
CA SER A 98 1.32 1.01 5.67
C SER A 98 0.41 -0.10 5.13
N ILE A 99 0.32 -0.27 3.81
CA ILE A 99 -0.47 -1.33 3.16
C ILE A 99 0.07 -2.71 3.54
N LEU A 100 1.40 -2.87 3.62
CA LEU A 100 2.05 -4.13 3.97
C LEU A 100 2.10 -4.41 5.47
N ILE A 101 1.74 -3.47 6.35
CA ILE A 101 1.99 -3.62 7.79
C ILE A 101 1.24 -4.81 8.42
N TYR A 102 0.03 -5.12 7.94
CA TYR A 102 -0.72 -6.30 8.37
C TYR A 102 -0.06 -7.61 7.96
N ARG A 103 0.78 -7.57 6.93
CA ARG A 103 1.64 -8.69 6.55
C ARG A 103 2.93 -8.67 7.34
N LEU A 104 3.58 -7.53 7.56
CA LEU A 104 4.84 -7.43 8.31
C LEU A 104 4.68 -7.81 9.80
N CYS A 105 3.60 -7.36 10.44
CA CYS A 105 3.40 -7.47 11.89
C CYS A 105 2.38 -8.55 12.28
N ARG A 106 2.50 -9.76 11.73
CA ARG A 106 1.55 -10.87 12.00
C ARG A 106 1.49 -11.32 13.45
N CYS A 107 2.60 -11.22 14.19
CA CYS A 107 2.67 -11.65 15.59
C CYS A 107 2.21 -10.56 16.57
N VAL A 108 1.85 -9.37 16.06
CA VAL A 108 1.45 -8.22 16.87
C VAL A 108 -0.06 -8.20 17.02
N LYS A 109 -0.56 -7.75 18.18
CA LYS A 109 -2.02 -7.59 18.39
C LYS A 109 -2.60 -6.68 17.31
N HIS A 110 -3.73 -7.09 16.75
CA HIS A 110 -4.37 -6.42 15.62
C HIS A 110 -4.64 -4.92 15.84
N ILE A 111 -4.91 -4.51 17.09
CA ILE A 111 -5.09 -3.10 17.44
C ILE A 111 -3.82 -2.27 17.22
N TYR A 112 -2.64 -2.78 17.56
CA TYR A 112 -1.39 -2.05 17.33
C TYR A 112 -1.07 -1.96 15.84
N VAL A 113 -1.33 -3.02 15.08
CA VAL A 113 -1.15 -3.02 13.62
C VAL A 113 -2.04 -1.96 12.96
N LYS A 114 -3.30 -1.82 13.41
CA LYS A 114 -4.19 -0.71 12.98
C LYS A 114 -3.63 0.67 13.30
N LEU A 115 -3.10 0.85 14.51
CA LEU A 115 -2.54 2.14 14.93
C LEU A 115 -1.28 2.48 14.13
N ILE A 116 -0.42 1.51 13.86
CA ILE A 116 0.76 1.69 13.00
C ILE A 116 0.34 2.02 11.57
N HIS A 117 -0.62 1.28 10.99
CA HIS A 117 -1.18 1.58 9.66
C HIS A 117 -1.69 3.04 9.57
N MET A 118 -2.48 3.46 10.55
CA MET A 118 -2.99 4.82 10.62
C MET A 118 -1.87 5.84 10.79
N PHE A 119 -0.87 5.56 11.62
CA PHE A 119 0.29 6.43 11.82
C PHE A 119 1.09 6.64 10.53
N PHE A 120 1.42 5.59 9.77
CA PHE A 120 2.16 5.73 8.51
C PHE A 120 1.39 6.58 7.49
N HIS A 121 0.07 6.38 7.35
CA HIS A 121 -0.73 7.25 6.48
C HIS A 121 -0.84 8.67 7.02
N ALA A 122 -0.93 8.86 8.34
CA ALA A 122 -0.96 10.19 8.94
C ALA A 122 0.33 10.97 8.69
N VAL A 123 1.50 10.30 8.74
CA VAL A 123 2.80 10.91 8.39
C VAL A 123 2.93 11.15 6.88
N ALA A 124 2.28 10.35 6.03
CA ALA A 124 2.27 10.59 4.59
C ALA A 124 1.51 11.87 4.18
N ILE A 125 0.46 12.25 4.92
CA ILE A 125 -0.34 13.46 4.64
C ILE A 125 0.52 14.74 4.55
N PRO A 126 1.34 15.12 5.55
CA PRO A 126 2.17 16.32 5.44
C PRO A 126 3.21 16.22 4.32
N CYS A 127 3.77 15.04 4.03
CA CYS A 127 4.65 14.87 2.87
C CYS A 127 3.93 15.23 1.57
N ILE A 128 2.74 14.66 1.34
CA ILE A 128 1.93 14.91 0.15
C ILE A 128 1.52 16.38 0.06
N ALA A 129 1.07 16.96 1.16
CA ALA A 129 0.66 18.37 1.21
C ALA A 129 1.84 19.30 0.86
N LEU A 130 3.00 19.11 1.49
CA LEU A 130 4.20 19.91 1.24
C LEU A 130 4.72 19.71 -0.19
N GLY A 131 4.70 18.48 -0.72
CA GLY A 131 5.08 18.22 -2.11
C GLY A 131 4.14 18.88 -3.12
N PHE A 132 2.84 18.97 -2.81
CA PHE A 132 1.89 19.69 -3.66
C PHE A 132 2.10 21.20 -3.60
N LEU A 133 2.27 21.75 -2.39
CA LEU A 133 2.54 23.18 -2.21
C LEU A 133 3.83 23.60 -2.91
N SER A 134 4.88 22.77 -2.85
CA SER A 134 6.17 23.10 -3.47
C SER A 134 6.10 23.23 -5.00
N VAL A 135 5.30 22.40 -5.69
CA VAL A 135 5.08 22.55 -7.14
C VAL A 135 4.15 23.72 -7.46
N PHE A 136 3.10 23.92 -6.66
CA PHE A 136 2.15 25.01 -6.88
C PHE A 136 2.81 26.38 -6.74
N ASP A 137 3.59 26.58 -5.67
CA ASP A 137 4.34 27.81 -5.43
C ASP A 137 5.43 28.01 -6.48
N SER A 138 6.16 26.94 -6.85
CA SER A 138 7.18 27.00 -7.90
C SER A 138 6.58 27.43 -9.25
N HIS A 139 5.44 26.86 -9.63
CA HIS A 139 4.73 27.23 -10.86
C HIS A 139 4.28 28.69 -10.83
N ASN A 140 3.72 29.16 -9.72
CA ASN A 140 3.30 30.55 -9.59
C ASN A 140 4.50 31.52 -9.69
N ALA A 141 5.61 31.19 -9.02
CA ALA A 141 6.83 32.00 -9.08
C ALA A 141 7.45 32.03 -10.49
N LEU A 142 7.36 30.92 -11.24
CA LEU A 142 7.87 30.78 -12.60
C LEU A 142 6.84 31.12 -13.69
N GLN A 143 5.64 31.59 -13.32
CA GLN A 143 4.53 31.89 -14.24
C GLN A 143 4.15 30.70 -15.15
N LYS A 144 4.27 29.47 -14.64
CA LYS A 144 3.79 28.25 -15.31
C LYS A 144 2.29 28.05 -15.04
N VAL A 145 1.58 27.59 -16.06
CA VAL A 145 0.14 27.26 -15.93
C VAL A 145 -0.04 26.05 -15.01
N ASN A 146 -0.97 26.12 -14.07
CA ASN A 146 -1.34 25.01 -13.20
C ASN A 146 -2.45 24.14 -13.80
N PHE A 147 -2.50 22.86 -13.40
CA PHE A 147 -3.60 21.91 -13.71
C PHE A 147 -3.92 21.68 -15.20
N TYR A 148 -2.96 21.86 -16.11
CA TYR A 148 -3.16 21.62 -17.54
C TYR A 148 -2.82 20.18 -17.98
N SER A 149 -2.05 19.44 -17.16
CA SER A 149 -1.46 18.16 -17.56
C SER A 149 -2.23 16.97 -17.00
N LEU A 150 -2.16 15.80 -17.67
CA LEU A 150 -2.81 14.58 -17.18
C LEU A 150 -2.25 14.17 -15.81
N HIS A 151 -0.95 14.33 -15.59
CA HIS A 151 -0.32 14.11 -14.29
C HIS A 151 -1.02 14.91 -13.18
N SER A 152 -1.26 16.21 -13.41
CA SER A 152 -1.87 17.09 -12.40
C SER A 152 -3.33 16.71 -12.05
N TRP A 153 -4.12 16.27 -13.04
CA TRP A 153 -5.48 15.77 -12.80
C TRP A 153 -5.50 14.44 -12.04
N LEU A 154 -4.65 13.49 -12.44
CA LEU A 154 -4.50 12.22 -11.73
C LEU A 154 -4.00 12.45 -10.29
N GLY A 155 -3.05 13.36 -10.10
CA GLY A 155 -2.53 13.74 -8.79
C GLY A 155 -3.60 14.35 -7.88
N PHE A 156 -4.43 15.26 -8.41
CA PHE A 156 -5.52 15.84 -7.64
C PHE A 156 -6.54 14.78 -7.18
N VAL A 157 -6.93 13.88 -8.08
CA VAL A 157 -7.82 12.75 -7.75
C VAL A 157 -7.17 11.83 -6.71
N THR A 158 -5.89 11.50 -6.87
CA THR A 158 -5.13 10.66 -5.91
C THR A 158 -5.08 11.29 -4.52
N MET A 159 -4.80 12.59 -4.42
CA MET A 159 -4.79 13.31 -3.15
C MET A 159 -6.17 13.31 -2.48
N GLY A 160 -7.22 13.59 -3.25
CA GLY A 160 -8.59 13.59 -2.74
C GLY A 160 -9.03 12.20 -2.27
N MET A 161 -8.79 11.17 -3.07
CA MET A 161 -9.08 9.78 -2.72
C MET A 161 -8.29 9.32 -1.49
N PHE A 162 -7.00 9.67 -1.39
CA PHE A 162 -6.16 9.34 -0.24
C PHE A 162 -6.70 9.96 1.05
N LEU A 163 -7.01 11.25 1.04
CA LEU A 163 -7.55 11.94 2.21
C LEU A 163 -8.92 11.37 2.61
N LEU A 164 -9.79 11.11 1.63
CA LEU A 164 -11.10 10.49 1.87
C LEU A 164 -10.94 9.09 2.48
N GLN A 165 -10.03 8.27 1.96
CA GLN A 165 -9.74 6.95 2.53
C GLN A 165 -9.21 7.03 3.95
N PHE A 166 -8.33 7.99 4.24
CA PHE A 166 -7.82 8.20 5.59
C PHE A 166 -8.94 8.58 6.57
N VAL A 167 -9.78 9.56 6.22
CA VAL A 167 -10.89 10.01 7.07
C VAL A 167 -11.90 8.89 7.30
N ILE A 168 -12.40 8.25 6.22
CA ILE A 168 -13.36 7.15 6.34
C ILE A 168 -12.76 5.99 7.13
N GLY A 169 -11.51 5.63 6.88
CA GLY A 169 -10.80 4.57 7.59
C GLY A 169 -10.64 4.87 9.08
N PHE A 170 -10.26 6.10 9.44
CA PHE A 170 -10.13 6.54 10.82
C PHE A 170 -11.46 6.42 11.58
N PHE A 171 -12.54 6.98 11.04
CA PHE A 171 -13.85 6.92 11.70
C PHE A 171 -14.39 5.49 11.79
N THR A 172 -14.26 4.71 10.72
CA THR A 172 -14.82 3.35 10.65
C THR A 172 -14.03 2.35 11.49
N PHE A 173 -12.70 2.36 11.40
CA PHE A 173 -11.89 1.30 12.02
C PHE A 173 -11.27 1.68 13.36
N LEU A 174 -11.32 2.95 13.76
CA LEU A 174 -10.87 3.43 15.08
C LEU A 174 -12.01 4.01 15.92
N VAL A 175 -12.70 5.07 15.47
CA VAL A 175 -13.70 5.75 16.32
C VAL A 175 -14.88 4.83 16.65
N MET A 176 -15.38 4.09 15.66
CA MET A 176 -16.49 3.15 15.87
C MET A 176 -16.13 1.92 16.73
N LEU A 177 -14.85 1.71 17.11
CA LEU A 177 -14.49 0.66 18.07
C LEU A 177 -15.11 0.92 19.46
N CYS A 178 -15.35 2.18 19.83
CA CYS A 178 -15.94 2.54 21.12
C CYS A 178 -17.36 1.95 21.33
N CYS A 179 -18.07 1.60 20.25
CA CYS A 179 -19.44 1.08 20.27
C CYS A 179 -19.53 -0.27 19.53
N GLU A 180 -18.60 -1.19 19.80
CA GLU A 180 -18.33 -2.40 19.00
C GLU A 180 -19.58 -3.22 18.63
N ASN A 181 -20.47 -3.50 19.59
CA ASN A 181 -21.64 -4.35 19.35
C ASN A 181 -22.65 -3.73 18.35
N LYS A 182 -22.72 -2.40 18.24
CA LYS A 182 -23.65 -1.71 17.34
C LYS A 182 -23.05 -1.42 15.97
N THR A 183 -21.73 -1.27 15.89
CA THR A 183 -21.04 -0.85 14.66
C THR A 183 -20.39 -1.99 13.88
N TYR A 184 -20.40 -3.22 14.42
CA TYR A 184 -19.78 -4.39 13.81
C TYR A 184 -20.20 -4.60 12.35
N SER A 185 -21.50 -4.61 12.05
CA SER A 185 -22.03 -4.86 10.70
C SER A 185 -21.53 -3.85 9.66
N CYS A 186 -21.57 -2.56 10.01
CA CYS A 186 -21.04 -1.49 9.17
C CYS A 186 -19.53 -1.65 8.94
N ARG A 187 -18.77 -1.90 10.03
CA ARG A 187 -17.33 -2.11 9.96
C ARG A 187 -16.95 -3.29 9.08
N SER A 188 -17.64 -4.43 9.20
CA SER A 188 -17.37 -5.61 8.38
C SER A 188 -17.65 -5.36 6.90
N ALA A 189 -18.73 -4.66 6.56
CA ALA A 189 -19.05 -4.30 5.18
C ALA A 189 -18.02 -3.34 4.56
N MET A 190 -17.41 -2.46 5.36
CA MET A 190 -16.45 -1.47 4.89
C MET A 190 -15.03 -2.01 4.66
N VAL A 191 -14.66 -3.15 5.25
CA VAL A 191 -13.32 -3.76 5.06
C VAL A 191 -12.96 -3.98 3.58
N PRO A 192 -13.76 -4.70 2.77
CA PRO A 192 -13.41 -4.95 1.37
C PRO A 192 -13.39 -3.66 0.53
N ILE A 193 -14.26 -2.70 0.84
CA ILE A 193 -14.32 -1.40 0.17
C ILE A 193 -13.05 -0.60 0.45
N HIS A 194 -12.68 -0.47 1.72
CA HIS A 194 -11.47 0.25 2.14
C HIS A 194 -10.20 -0.39 1.55
N ALA A 195 -10.08 -1.71 1.62
CA ALA A 195 -8.93 -2.42 1.07
C ALA A 195 -8.80 -2.25 -0.45
N SER A 196 -9.93 -2.36 -1.18
CA SER A 196 -9.94 -2.22 -2.65
C SER A 196 -9.63 -0.80 -3.10
N LEU A 197 -10.26 0.20 -2.47
CA LEU A 197 -10.02 1.61 -2.78
C LEU A 197 -8.63 2.07 -2.34
N GLY A 198 -8.10 1.55 -1.23
CA GLY A 198 -6.72 1.81 -0.81
C GLY A 198 -5.71 1.30 -1.85
N LEU A 199 -5.93 0.09 -2.38
CA LEU A 199 -5.07 -0.47 -3.43
C LEU A 199 -5.23 0.27 -4.77
N ALA A 200 -6.46 0.63 -5.14
CA ALA A 200 -6.71 1.43 -6.34
C ALA A 200 -6.01 2.80 -6.25
N ASN A 201 -6.07 3.45 -5.08
CA ASN A 201 -5.40 4.71 -4.84
C ASN A 201 -3.86 4.58 -4.88
N PHE A 202 -3.31 3.46 -4.39
CA PHE A 202 -1.88 3.18 -4.50
C PHE A 202 -1.42 3.04 -5.96
N TRP A 203 -2.21 2.36 -6.80
CA TRP A 203 -1.96 2.32 -8.25
C TRP A 203 -2.12 3.67 -8.93
N LEU A 204 -3.10 4.48 -8.52
CA LEU A 204 -3.27 5.83 -9.04
C LEU A 204 -2.08 6.71 -8.69
N ALA A 205 -1.51 6.57 -7.49
CA ALA A 205 -0.27 7.24 -7.10
C ALA A 205 0.93 6.81 -7.96
N ILE A 206 1.06 5.51 -8.26
CA ILE A 206 2.11 4.99 -9.15
C ILE A 206 1.94 5.56 -10.57
N ALA A 207 0.72 5.51 -11.12
CA ALA A 207 0.41 6.07 -12.44
C ALA A 207 0.67 7.58 -12.51
N THR A 208 0.30 8.31 -11.46
CA THR A 208 0.58 9.74 -11.31
C THR A 208 2.09 9.99 -11.26
N SER A 209 2.84 9.19 -10.49
CA SER A 209 4.30 9.35 -10.38
C SER A 209 4.99 9.08 -11.71
N VAL A 210 4.60 8.03 -12.44
CA VAL A 210 5.15 7.70 -13.77
C VAL A 210 4.84 8.81 -14.78
N THR A 211 3.60 9.31 -14.81
CA THR A 211 3.27 10.44 -15.70
C THR A 211 4.03 11.72 -15.34
N GLY A 212 4.26 11.98 -14.05
CA GLY A 212 5.06 13.12 -13.59
C GLY A 212 6.53 13.02 -13.96
N ILE A 213 7.11 11.81 -13.88
CA ILE A 213 8.48 11.54 -14.35
C ILE A 213 8.58 11.82 -15.85
N ILE A 214 7.65 11.30 -16.66
CA ILE A 214 7.64 11.52 -18.11
C ILE A 214 7.51 13.01 -18.45
N GLU A 215 6.64 13.74 -17.75
CA GLU A 215 6.52 15.19 -17.93
C GLU A 215 7.83 15.90 -17.60
N LYS A 216 8.49 15.53 -16.49
CA LYS A 216 9.76 16.13 -16.09
C LYS A 216 10.91 15.79 -17.05
N GLU A 217 10.96 14.58 -17.58
CA GLU A 217 11.93 14.19 -18.61
C GLU A 217 11.76 15.04 -19.88
N ARG A 218 10.51 15.24 -20.33
CA ARG A 218 10.22 16.09 -21.50
C ARG A 218 10.60 17.55 -21.29
N GLU A 219 10.43 18.07 -20.07
CA GLU A 219 10.93 19.41 -19.72
C GLU A 219 12.47 19.45 -19.77
N THR A 220 13.12 18.43 -19.21
CA THR A 220 14.58 18.34 -19.12
C THR A 220 15.24 18.25 -20.49
N ALA A 221 14.66 17.48 -21.41
CA ALA A 221 15.17 17.33 -22.76
C ALA A 221 15.17 18.64 -23.55
N LYS A 222 14.44 19.67 -23.08
CA LYS A 222 14.41 21.01 -23.68
C LYS A 222 15.37 22.00 -23.02
N ASP A 223 16.08 21.61 -21.96
CA ASP A 223 17.00 22.50 -21.26
C ASP A 223 18.32 22.65 -22.05
N PRO A 224 18.60 23.84 -22.61
CA PRO A 224 19.80 24.04 -23.42
C PRO A 224 21.09 24.04 -22.59
N ASN A 225 21.01 24.16 -21.26
CA ASN A 225 22.17 24.24 -20.38
C ASN A 225 22.64 22.86 -19.89
N LEU A 226 21.87 21.79 -20.16
CA LEU A 226 22.19 20.45 -19.71
C LEU A 226 22.97 19.69 -20.79
N SER A 227 24.12 19.11 -20.44
CA SER A 227 24.92 18.33 -21.37
C SER A 227 24.17 17.09 -21.88
N ALA A 228 24.44 16.68 -23.12
CA ALA A 228 23.82 15.48 -23.70
C ALA A 228 24.11 14.21 -22.88
N GLU A 229 25.29 14.13 -22.25
CA GLU A 229 25.67 13.05 -21.35
C GLU A 229 24.78 13.03 -20.09
N ASN A 230 24.62 14.17 -19.42
CA ASN A 230 23.77 14.25 -18.23
C ASN A 230 22.31 13.97 -18.57
N GLN A 231 21.80 14.48 -19.70
CA GLN A 231 20.44 14.16 -20.18
C GLN A 231 20.23 12.65 -20.31
N LEU A 232 21.20 11.94 -20.90
CA LEU A 232 21.13 10.50 -21.09
C LEU A 232 21.18 9.74 -19.75
N ILE A 233 22.09 10.12 -18.86
CA ILE A 233 22.22 9.47 -17.54
C ILE A 233 20.95 9.69 -16.72
N GLU A 234 20.44 10.92 -16.68
CA GLU A 234 19.20 11.23 -16.00
C GLU A 234 18.03 10.41 -16.54
N HIS A 235 17.90 10.29 -17.86
CA HIS A 235 16.87 9.47 -18.50
C HIS A 235 16.89 8.00 -18.04
N TYR A 236 18.09 7.39 -17.91
CA TYR A 236 18.20 6.03 -17.39
C TYR A 236 17.78 5.94 -15.92
N ILE A 237 18.14 6.94 -15.10
CA ILE A 237 17.78 6.99 -13.68
C ILE A 237 16.26 7.13 -13.52
N THR A 238 15.64 8.09 -14.22
CA THR A 238 14.18 8.32 -14.17
C THR A 238 13.39 7.15 -14.73
N SER A 239 13.89 6.49 -15.78
CA SER A 239 13.31 5.25 -16.31
C SER A 239 13.39 4.11 -15.29
N ALA A 240 14.51 3.96 -14.58
CA ALA A 240 14.67 2.97 -13.53
C ALA A 240 13.72 3.24 -12.34
N ILE A 241 13.54 4.50 -11.95
CA ILE A 241 12.54 4.91 -10.94
C ILE A 241 11.15 4.48 -11.41
N GLY A 242 10.75 4.88 -12.63
CA GLY A 242 9.43 4.56 -13.20
C GLY A 242 9.14 3.05 -13.24
N LEU A 243 10.10 2.25 -13.72
CA LEU A 243 9.98 0.79 -13.74
C LEU A 243 9.86 0.21 -12.33
N THR A 244 10.69 0.70 -11.39
CA THR A 244 10.67 0.26 -10.00
C THR A 244 9.31 0.54 -9.35
N LEU A 245 8.71 1.70 -9.60
CA LEU A 245 7.37 2.06 -9.11
C LEU A 245 6.31 1.07 -9.60
N VAL A 246 6.34 0.69 -10.88
CA VAL A 246 5.41 -0.29 -11.44
C VAL A 246 5.61 -1.66 -10.79
N VAL A 247 6.86 -2.12 -10.64
CA VAL A 247 7.18 -3.39 -9.98
C VAL A 247 6.71 -3.40 -8.52
N ILE A 248 6.88 -2.31 -7.79
CA ILE A 248 6.35 -2.14 -6.42
C ILE A 248 4.82 -2.33 -6.42
N GLY A 249 4.11 -1.68 -7.35
CA GLY A 249 2.66 -1.82 -7.48
C GLY A 249 2.22 -3.28 -7.65
N ILE A 250 2.90 -4.01 -8.53
CA ILE A 250 2.62 -5.43 -8.79
C ILE A 250 2.86 -6.27 -7.54
N ILE A 251 4.04 -6.14 -6.92
CA ILE A 251 4.43 -6.97 -5.78
C ILE A 251 3.56 -6.67 -4.55
N VAL A 252 3.29 -5.39 -4.25
CA VAL A 252 2.40 -5.00 -3.15
C VAL A 252 0.99 -5.54 -3.37
N THR A 253 0.47 -5.44 -4.60
CA THR A 253 -0.85 -6.02 -4.94
C THR A 253 -0.88 -7.53 -4.70
N PHE A 254 0.16 -8.24 -5.16
CA PHE A 254 0.28 -9.67 -4.96
C PHE A 254 0.37 -10.03 -3.46
N ALA A 255 1.20 -9.32 -2.70
CA ALA A 255 1.38 -9.49 -1.27
C ALA A 255 0.07 -9.32 -0.49
N VAL A 256 -0.74 -8.31 -0.84
CA VAL A 256 -2.01 -8.02 -0.18
C VAL A 256 -3.09 -9.04 -0.56
N ARG A 257 -3.18 -9.46 -1.82
CA ARG A 257 -4.24 -10.36 -2.31
C ARG A 257 -4.00 -11.83 -1.98
N ARG A 258 -2.77 -12.23 -1.66
CA ARG A 258 -2.43 -13.61 -1.31
C ARG A 258 -3.14 -14.02 -0.02
N THR A 259 -3.94 -15.09 -0.09
CA THR A 259 -4.58 -15.70 1.08
C THR A 259 -3.51 -16.33 1.98
N ASN A 260 -3.64 -16.18 3.29
CA ASN A 260 -2.76 -16.84 4.27
C ASN A 260 -2.99 -18.36 4.34
N ALA A 261 -3.95 -18.87 3.58
CA ALA A 261 -4.18 -20.29 3.44
C ALA A 261 -2.95 -20.96 2.79
N PRO A 262 -2.43 -22.05 3.37
CA PRO A 262 -1.49 -22.90 2.66
C PRO A 262 -2.13 -23.35 1.34
N ALA A 263 -1.31 -23.61 0.32
CA ALA A 263 -1.76 -23.97 -1.03
C ALA A 263 -2.71 -25.20 -1.09
N SER A 264 -2.88 -25.93 0.01
CA SER A 264 -3.83 -27.03 0.17
C SER A 264 -5.23 -26.61 0.63
N ALA A 265 -5.45 -25.38 1.11
CA ALA A 265 -6.79 -24.95 1.46
C ALA A 265 -7.57 -24.73 0.17
N LYS A 266 -8.57 -25.58 -0.07
CA LYS A 266 -9.58 -25.36 -1.10
C LYS A 266 -10.30 -24.05 -0.79
N VAL A 267 -9.81 -22.95 -1.35
CA VAL A 267 -10.55 -21.69 -1.39
C VAL A 267 -11.62 -21.87 -2.45
N TYR A 268 -12.84 -22.17 -2.01
CA TYR A 268 -13.98 -22.23 -2.91
C TYR A 268 -14.21 -20.83 -3.47
N VAL A 269 -14.24 -20.73 -4.81
CA VAL A 269 -14.36 -19.49 -5.59
C VAL A 269 -15.64 -18.67 -5.24
N THR A 270 -16.57 -19.27 -4.50
CA THR A 270 -17.84 -18.67 -4.08
C THR A 270 -17.77 -17.72 -2.88
N GLU A 271 -16.64 -17.62 -2.16
CA GLU A 271 -16.50 -16.70 -1.00
C GLU A 271 -15.89 -15.32 -1.34
N ARG A 272 -15.84 -14.95 -2.63
CA ARG A 272 -15.35 -13.63 -3.08
C ARG A 272 -16.40 -12.78 -3.82
N ILE A 273 -17.66 -12.86 -3.41
CA ILE A 273 -18.69 -11.89 -3.80
C ILE A 273 -19.48 -11.47 -2.56
#